data_AF-A0AAJ0GXG4-F1
#
_entry.id   AF-A0AAJ0GXG4-F1
#
_cell.length_a   1.000
_cell.length_b   1.000
_cell.length_c   1.000
_cell.angle_alpha   90.00
_cell.angle_beta   90.00
_cell.angle_gamma   90.00
#
_symmetry.space_group_name_H-M   'P 1'
#
loop_
_entity.id
_entity.type
_entity.pdbx_description
1 polymer ?
#
loop_
_entity_poly.entity_id
_entity_poly.type
_entity_poly.pdbx_seq_one_letter_code
_entity_poly.pdbx_strand_id
1 'polypeptide(L)'
;MTRTCPHGKLTTFLAQGIPSEQIEPLTVVVREVCSQLIIQHYIPSLRDQWLIGFDEMRGIALGSGVPLERVVFLNVWEDLAAIGHIGKSGDRRGGRPPQPQDADESISAFFSPTATVDGETVLAHSLSSSKKIQDENLMVYLEIRYPEADFPTIFTVVEAGMISGCGMNSAGLAVTANCLWSTDDHLPQTGRGFYFPVTCMQRFLLESSDIHEAQAAIHDMRRHASKHVLLADESRSLSLELGPEHVFTHHARYDSKAKVHTNHFQSFEAFQWRRQILDRYQGKSSQARLYRLEHLIDDRVPDRMSRQDIVDVFSDHNGDVQSICQHNDEGCQDRTTVSFVMFNPKRKTISACKGPPCEGQMMHFTLETAAEAAARKQQEEAARRLRGSGGMRRRVREEMDMETPRSRAPSPPNHRFDGLVYPSPVGVTSSLDAMFSLTTKDFEKLESVRKEKRKAKEPTGARMKSTKRKEA
;
A
#
# COMPACT_ATOMS: atom_id res chain seq x y z
N MET A 1 18.54 4.49 -18.61
CA MET A 1 18.00 5.88 -18.62
C MET A 1 16.80 5.92 -17.69
N THR A 2 16.99 6.31 -16.44
CA THR A 2 15.93 6.45 -15.43
C THR A 2 15.05 7.64 -15.78
N ARG A 3 13.97 7.40 -16.51
CA ARG A 3 12.93 8.41 -16.74
C ARG A 3 12.21 8.64 -15.39
N THR A 4 12.06 9.91 -15.00
CA THR A 4 11.28 10.31 -13.82
C THR A 4 9.89 9.68 -13.88
N CYS A 5 9.46 8.99 -12.81
CA CYS A 5 8.14 8.39 -12.75
C CYS A 5 7.07 9.52 -12.70
N PRO A 6 6.03 9.51 -13.55
CA PRO A 6 4.92 10.45 -13.46
C PRO A 6 4.25 10.45 -12.08
N HIS A 7 4.21 9.29 -11.41
CA HIS A 7 3.78 9.20 -10.02
C HIS A 7 4.62 10.10 -9.13
N GLY A 8 5.95 10.04 -9.19
CA GLY A 8 6.83 10.92 -8.41
C GLY A 8 6.65 12.41 -8.68
N LYS A 9 6.24 12.80 -9.89
CA LYS A 9 5.89 14.20 -10.21
C LYS A 9 4.57 14.63 -9.57
N LEU A 10 3.57 13.76 -9.57
CA LEU A 10 2.33 13.95 -8.80
C LEU A 10 2.65 14.01 -7.29
N THR A 11 3.55 13.13 -6.83
CA THR A 11 4.08 13.16 -5.48
C THR A 11 4.90 14.41 -5.21
N THR A 12 5.45 15.17 -6.16
CA THR A 12 6.23 16.40 -5.84
C THR A 12 5.34 17.49 -5.24
N PHE A 13 4.14 17.67 -5.79
CA PHE A 13 3.13 18.59 -5.25
C PHE A 13 2.63 18.14 -3.87
N LEU A 14 2.61 16.82 -3.63
CA LEU A 14 2.09 16.21 -2.41
C LEU A 14 3.20 15.86 -1.40
N ALA A 15 4.48 15.90 -1.80
CA ALA A 15 5.65 15.54 -0.99
C ALA A 15 6.09 16.66 -0.06
N GLN A 16 5.72 17.89 -0.40
CA GLN A 16 5.71 19.00 0.55
C GLN A 16 4.69 18.74 1.68
N GLY A 17 3.79 17.78 1.50
CA GLY A 17 2.81 17.27 2.46
C GLY A 17 2.86 15.76 2.72
N ILE A 18 4.01 15.04 2.53
CA ILE A 18 4.17 13.73 3.20
C ILE A 18 3.80 14.00 4.66
N PRO A 19 2.80 13.31 5.24
CA PRO A 19 2.22 13.74 6.50
C PRO A 19 3.35 13.88 7.50
N SER A 20 3.68 15.13 7.83
CA SER A 20 4.67 15.42 8.84
C SER A 20 4.30 14.64 10.10
N GLU A 21 3.02 14.41 10.36
CA GLU A 21 2.44 13.58 11.42
C GLU A 21 2.71 12.06 11.40
N GLN A 22 3.12 11.42 10.31
CA GLN A 22 3.65 10.04 10.42
C GLN A 22 5.08 10.04 10.97
N ILE A 23 5.81 11.14 10.79
CA ILE A 23 7.21 11.29 11.18
C ILE A 23 7.37 12.10 12.48
N GLU A 24 6.51 13.10 12.72
CA GLU A 24 6.54 14.13 13.77
C GLU A 24 6.24 13.64 15.18
N PRO A 25 5.30 12.71 15.43
CA PRO A 25 5.10 12.15 16.76
C PRO A 25 6.18 11.13 17.15
N LEU A 26 7.02 10.70 16.22
CA LEU A 26 8.11 9.77 16.52
C LEU A 26 9.24 10.52 17.23
N THR A 27 9.61 10.03 18.41
CA THR A 27 10.80 10.52 19.10
C THR A 27 12.06 10.31 18.25
N VAL A 28 13.10 11.10 18.50
CA VAL A 28 14.41 10.96 17.81
C VAL A 28 14.91 9.52 17.84
N VAL A 29 14.70 8.81 18.95
CA VAL A 29 15.10 7.40 19.11
C VAL A 29 14.29 6.47 18.20
N VAL A 30 12.97 6.67 18.09
CA VAL A 30 12.12 5.86 17.21
C VAL A 30 12.46 6.11 15.74
N ARG A 31 12.75 7.36 15.36
CA ARG A 31 13.20 7.71 14.01
C ARG A 31 14.53 7.05 13.62
N GLU A 32 15.48 7.02 14.55
CA GLU A 32 16.78 6.38 14.34
C GLU A 32 16.62 4.87 14.13
N VAL A 33 15.81 4.20 14.95
CA VAL A 33 15.53 2.76 14.80
C VAL A 33 14.83 2.48 13.47
N CYS A 34 13.81 3.26 13.10
CA CYS A 34 13.13 3.08 11.80
C CYS A 34 14.08 3.25 10.62
N SER A 35 14.95 4.26 10.67
CA SER A 35 15.95 4.51 9.63
C SER A 35 16.94 3.34 9.50
N GLN A 36 17.40 2.79 10.63
CA GLN A 36 18.26 1.61 10.64
C GLN A 36 17.55 0.38 10.06
N LEU A 37 16.28 0.13 10.41
CA LEU A 37 15.50 -0.97 9.84
C LEU A 37 15.33 -0.81 8.32
N ILE A 38 15.07 0.40 7.84
CA ILE A 38 14.95 0.69 6.40
C ILE A 38 16.25 0.36 5.66
N ILE A 39 17.37 0.86 6.16
CA ILE A 39 18.67 0.71 5.49
C ILE A 39 19.17 -0.74 5.58
N GLN A 40 19.01 -1.39 6.74
CA GLN A 40 19.59 -2.71 7.00
C GLN A 40 18.69 -3.87 6.56
N HIS A 41 17.38 -3.67 6.48
CA HIS A 41 16.42 -4.73 6.20
C HIS A 41 15.53 -4.45 4.99
N TYR A 42 14.77 -3.36 4.97
CA TYR A 42 13.74 -3.17 3.94
C TYR A 42 14.31 -2.85 2.56
N ILE A 43 15.29 -1.94 2.45
CA ILE A 43 15.91 -1.63 1.15
C ILE A 43 16.59 -2.86 0.54
N PRO A 44 17.44 -3.62 1.27
CA PRO A 44 18.01 -4.86 0.75
C PRO A 44 16.95 -5.89 0.36
N SER A 45 15.92 -6.06 1.21
CA SER A 45 14.82 -7.00 0.96
C SER A 45 14.07 -6.66 -0.33
N LEU A 46 13.63 -5.42 -0.49
CA LEU A 46 12.94 -4.94 -1.70
C LEU A 46 13.82 -5.12 -2.94
N ARG A 47 15.09 -4.73 -2.87
CA ARG A 47 16.01 -4.85 -4.00
C ARG A 47 16.23 -6.29 -4.43
N ASP A 48 16.37 -7.20 -3.48
CA ASP A 48 16.79 -8.58 -3.73
C ASP A 48 15.60 -9.53 -3.96
N GLN A 49 14.41 -9.23 -3.40
CA GLN A 49 13.20 -10.06 -3.51
C GLN A 49 12.15 -9.49 -4.48
N TRP A 50 12.11 -8.17 -4.70
CA TRP A 50 11.09 -7.53 -5.54
C TRP A 50 11.61 -6.25 -6.22
N LEU A 51 12.50 -6.47 -7.19
CA LEU A 51 13.20 -5.40 -7.90
C LEU A 51 12.25 -4.40 -8.59
N ILE A 52 11.10 -4.86 -9.09
CA ILE A 52 10.09 -4.02 -9.75
C ILE A 52 9.57 -2.95 -8.79
N GLY A 53 9.08 -3.37 -7.61
CA GLY A 53 8.61 -2.42 -6.59
C GLY A 53 9.72 -1.51 -6.08
N PHE A 54 10.94 -2.02 -5.92
CA PHE A 54 12.10 -1.21 -5.54
C PHE A 54 12.42 -0.11 -6.56
N ASP A 55 12.45 -0.45 -7.85
CA ASP A 55 12.68 0.52 -8.92
C ASP A 55 11.54 1.53 -9.07
N GLU A 56 10.29 1.10 -8.81
CA GLU A 56 9.13 2.00 -8.74
C GLU A 56 9.33 3.04 -7.62
N MET A 57 9.68 2.62 -6.39
CA MET A 57 9.97 3.53 -5.28
C MET A 57 11.15 4.48 -5.57
N ARG A 58 12.20 3.99 -6.25
CA ARG A 58 13.31 4.84 -6.72
C ARG A 58 12.85 5.87 -7.73
N GLY A 59 11.96 5.48 -8.66
CA GLY A 59 11.36 6.37 -9.63
C GLY A 59 10.49 7.45 -8.98
N ILE A 60 9.75 7.10 -7.93
CA ILE A 60 8.96 8.03 -7.11
C ILE A 60 9.89 9.02 -6.39
N ALA A 61 10.92 8.54 -5.70
CA ALA A 61 11.92 9.35 -5.01
C ALA A 61 12.60 10.36 -5.95
N LEU A 62 13.05 9.89 -7.13
CA LEU A 62 13.64 10.75 -8.15
C LEU A 62 12.65 11.79 -8.68
N GLY A 63 11.40 11.37 -8.91
CA GLY A 63 10.36 12.25 -9.43
C GLY A 63 9.94 13.32 -8.43
N SER A 64 9.91 13.01 -7.14
CA SER A 64 9.47 13.89 -6.06
C SER A 64 10.58 14.76 -5.45
N GLY A 65 11.84 14.41 -5.68
CA GLY A 65 12.99 15.03 -5.01
C GLY A 65 13.14 14.63 -3.54
N VAL A 66 12.37 13.63 -3.09
CA VAL A 66 12.42 13.09 -1.73
C VAL A 66 13.45 11.95 -1.67
N PRO A 67 14.23 11.82 -0.57
CA PRO A 67 15.13 10.68 -0.37
C PRO A 67 14.41 9.33 -0.46
N LEU A 68 15.07 8.33 -1.05
CA LEU A 68 14.51 6.99 -1.21
C LEU A 68 14.04 6.39 0.12
N GLU A 69 14.80 6.61 1.19
CA GLU A 69 14.52 6.12 2.53
C GLU A 69 13.17 6.60 3.05
N ARG A 70 12.74 7.82 2.68
CA ARG A 70 11.42 8.36 3.06
C ARG A 70 10.29 7.74 2.25
N VAL A 71 10.51 7.48 0.95
CA VAL A 71 9.54 6.75 0.13
C VAL A 71 9.38 5.32 0.64
N VAL A 72 10.51 4.67 0.99
CA VAL A 72 10.48 3.33 1.59
C VAL A 72 9.77 3.36 2.94
N PHE A 73 10.09 4.32 3.82
CA PHE A 73 9.40 4.50 5.11
C PHE A 73 7.88 4.53 4.96
N LEU A 74 7.37 5.34 4.03
CA LEU A 74 5.94 5.42 3.73
C LEU A 74 5.36 4.06 3.31
N ASN A 75 6.12 3.30 2.52
CA ASN A 75 5.70 1.99 2.00
C ASN A 75 6.00 0.80 2.94
N VAL A 76 6.50 1.05 4.15
CA VAL A 76 6.67 0.06 5.22
C VAL A 76 6.07 0.53 6.54
N TRP A 77 5.24 1.58 6.51
CA TRP A 77 4.72 2.23 7.72
C TRP A 77 3.90 1.28 8.58
N GLU A 78 3.05 0.43 7.98
CA GLU A 78 2.24 -0.52 8.76
C GLU A 78 3.13 -1.58 9.44
N ASP A 79 4.18 -2.05 8.76
CA ASP A 79 5.18 -2.95 9.35
C ASP A 79 5.87 -2.32 10.57
N LEU A 80 6.24 -1.04 10.45
CA LEU A 80 6.86 -0.26 11.52
C LEU A 80 5.87 0.07 12.66
N ALA A 81 4.60 0.29 12.35
CA ALA A 81 3.56 0.53 13.35
C ALA A 81 3.29 -0.73 14.18
N ALA A 82 3.24 -1.90 13.54
CA ALA A 82 3.04 -3.19 14.21
C ALA A 82 4.11 -3.46 15.30
N ILE A 83 5.37 -3.07 15.04
CA ILE A 83 6.48 -3.23 15.99
C ILE A 83 6.56 -2.10 17.04
N GLY A 84 5.96 -0.93 16.79
CA GLY A 84 6.00 0.23 17.70
C GLY A 84 5.45 -0.07 19.10
N HIS A 85 4.61 -1.10 19.23
CA HIS A 85 4.08 -1.58 20.50
C HIS A 85 5.06 -2.46 21.32
N ILE A 86 6.12 -2.97 20.69
CA ILE A 86 7.13 -3.88 21.29
C ILE A 86 8.17 -3.11 22.12
N GLY A 87 8.30 -1.79 21.88
CA GLY A 87 9.24 -0.89 22.58
C GLY A 87 8.97 -0.61 24.06
N LYS A 88 8.02 -1.31 24.72
CA LYS A 88 7.73 -1.16 26.17
C LYS A 88 8.82 -1.69 27.12
N SER A 89 10.05 -1.84 26.63
CA SER A 89 11.20 -2.20 27.46
C SER A 89 12.00 -0.94 27.83
N GLY A 90 11.45 -0.10 28.73
CA GLY A 90 12.32 0.56 29.71
C GLY A 90 12.51 2.08 29.71
N ASP A 91 11.84 2.91 28.90
CA ASP A 91 11.92 4.37 29.11
C ASP A 91 10.56 5.08 28.98
N ARG A 92 10.10 5.68 30.09
CA ARG A 92 8.85 6.46 30.20
C ARG A 92 9.10 7.95 29.96
N ARG A 93 10.00 8.29 29.04
CA ARG A 93 10.27 9.68 28.67
C ARG A 93 10.30 9.83 27.14
N GLY A 94 9.18 10.28 26.58
CA GLY A 94 9.08 10.77 25.21
C GLY A 94 8.06 10.01 24.34
N GLY A 95 7.06 10.74 23.83
CA GLY A 95 6.07 10.29 22.84
C GLY A 95 5.11 9.19 23.32
N ARG A 96 3.80 9.36 23.09
CA ARG A 96 2.86 8.23 23.22
C ARG A 96 3.16 7.28 22.05
N PRO A 97 3.44 5.98 22.27
CA PRO A 97 3.58 5.03 21.16
C PRO A 97 2.29 5.08 20.30
N PRO A 98 2.38 4.90 18.97
CA PRO A 98 1.20 4.82 18.11
C PRO A 98 0.22 3.85 18.75
N GLN A 99 -1.04 4.25 18.78
CA GLN A 99 -2.08 3.52 19.46
C GLN A 99 -2.96 2.82 18.42
N PRO A 100 -3.68 1.77 18.81
CA PRO A 100 -4.60 1.10 17.89
C PRO A 100 -5.64 2.02 17.23
N GLN A 101 -6.06 3.09 17.91
CA GLN A 101 -6.96 4.09 17.30
C GLN A 101 -6.30 5.01 16.25
N ASP A 102 -4.97 4.97 16.14
CA ASP A 102 -4.21 5.73 15.16
C ASP A 102 -3.95 4.91 13.87
N ALA A 103 -4.31 3.62 13.86
CA ALA A 103 -4.14 2.73 12.70
C ALA A 103 -5.21 2.96 11.63
N ASP A 104 -4.90 2.69 10.37
CA ASP A 104 -5.91 2.74 9.31
C ASP A 104 -6.98 1.65 9.47
N GLU A 105 -8.23 2.08 9.36
CA GLU A 105 -9.38 1.19 9.44
C GLU A 105 -9.82 0.82 8.04
N SER A 106 -10.12 -0.45 7.80
CA SER A 106 -10.58 -0.87 6.49
C SER A 106 -11.62 -1.97 6.58
N ILE A 107 -12.36 -2.13 5.49
CA ILE A 107 -13.34 -3.19 5.29
C ILE A 107 -13.09 -3.78 3.91
N SER A 108 -12.91 -5.08 3.83
CA SER A 108 -12.88 -5.84 2.57
C SER A 108 -14.11 -6.74 2.52
N ALA A 109 -14.89 -6.71 1.45
CA ALA A 109 -16.05 -7.58 1.28
C ALA A 109 -16.10 -8.16 -0.13
N PHE A 110 -16.06 -9.49 -0.22
CA PHE A 110 -16.34 -10.22 -1.45
C PHE A 110 -17.82 -10.59 -1.49
N PHE A 111 -18.46 -10.39 -2.64
CA PHE A 111 -19.82 -10.82 -2.95
C PHE A 111 -19.77 -11.87 -4.06
N SER A 112 -20.37 -13.02 -3.81
CA SER A 112 -20.37 -14.16 -4.74
C SER A 112 -21.40 -13.98 -5.87
N PRO A 113 -21.32 -14.79 -6.95
CA PRO A 113 -22.31 -14.76 -8.03
C PRO A 113 -23.75 -15.01 -7.57
N THR A 114 -23.95 -15.69 -6.44
CA THR A 114 -25.29 -15.94 -5.88
C THR A 114 -25.81 -14.77 -5.05
N ALA A 115 -24.93 -13.83 -4.68
CA ALA A 115 -25.27 -12.64 -3.91
C ALA A 115 -25.61 -11.43 -4.78
N THR A 116 -25.15 -11.38 -6.03
CA THR A 116 -25.29 -10.20 -6.90
C THR A 116 -26.35 -10.40 -7.98
N VAL A 117 -27.06 -9.33 -8.35
CA VAL A 117 -28.16 -9.39 -9.34
C VAL A 117 -27.70 -9.85 -10.72
N ASP A 118 -26.49 -9.45 -11.12
CA ASP A 118 -25.89 -9.76 -12.41
C ASP A 118 -25.21 -11.15 -12.45
N GLY A 119 -25.13 -11.84 -11.31
CA GLY A 119 -24.49 -13.15 -11.24
C GLY A 119 -22.97 -13.07 -11.39
N GLU A 120 -22.37 -11.95 -11.00
CA GLU A 120 -20.93 -11.69 -11.12
C GLU A 120 -20.31 -11.45 -9.75
N THR A 121 -19.02 -11.76 -9.61
CA THR A 121 -18.31 -11.44 -8.37
C THR A 121 -18.06 -9.94 -8.25
N VAL A 122 -18.12 -9.44 -7.02
CA VAL A 122 -17.71 -8.07 -6.68
C VAL A 122 -16.79 -8.12 -5.47
N LEU A 123 -15.63 -7.48 -5.55
CA LEU A 123 -14.76 -7.24 -4.40
C LEU A 123 -14.83 -5.75 -4.06
N ALA A 124 -15.40 -5.43 -2.89
CA ALA A 124 -15.51 -4.08 -2.37
C ALA A 124 -14.49 -3.82 -1.27
N HIS A 125 -13.97 -2.60 -1.21
CA HIS A 125 -13.06 -2.14 -0.17
C HIS A 125 -13.37 -0.71 0.24
N SER A 126 -13.33 -0.48 1.56
CA SER A 126 -13.38 0.85 2.15
C SER A 126 -12.15 1.07 3.02
N LEU A 127 -11.60 2.29 2.96
CA LEU A 127 -10.48 2.74 3.77
C LEU A 127 -10.89 4.00 4.52
N SER A 128 -10.70 4.00 5.83
CA SER A 128 -10.87 5.15 6.71
C SER A 128 -9.57 5.50 7.41
N SER A 129 -9.12 6.73 7.21
CA SER A 129 -7.83 7.25 7.68
C SER A 129 -7.98 8.75 8.04
N SER A 130 -6.88 9.47 8.20
CA SER A 130 -6.91 10.91 8.50
C SER A 130 -7.68 11.69 7.45
N LYS A 131 -8.49 12.66 7.90
CA LYS A 131 -9.24 13.55 7.00
C LYS A 131 -8.32 14.35 6.08
N LYS A 132 -7.08 14.60 6.51
CA LYS A 132 -6.07 15.27 5.70
C LYS A 132 -5.86 14.62 4.33
N ILE A 133 -5.93 13.28 4.24
CA ILE A 133 -5.83 12.57 2.96
C ILE A 133 -6.94 12.99 1.99
N GLN A 134 -8.14 13.22 2.50
CA GLN A 134 -9.26 13.73 1.71
C GLN A 134 -9.06 15.22 1.37
N ASP A 135 -8.72 16.05 2.37
CA ASP A 135 -8.60 17.51 2.22
C ASP A 135 -7.49 17.92 1.26
N GLU A 136 -6.38 17.18 1.27
CA GLU A 136 -5.24 17.38 0.36
C GLU A 136 -5.35 16.53 -0.92
N ASN A 137 -6.46 15.78 -1.08
CA ASN A 137 -6.74 14.94 -2.25
C ASN A 137 -5.59 13.96 -2.57
N LEU A 138 -5.05 13.33 -1.53
CA LEU A 138 -3.91 12.42 -1.58
C LEU A 138 -4.26 11.03 -2.14
N MET A 139 -5.54 10.64 -2.17
CA MET A 139 -5.96 9.41 -2.85
C MET A 139 -5.80 9.56 -4.37
N VAL A 140 -5.00 8.69 -4.98
CA VAL A 140 -4.75 8.67 -6.43
C VAL A 140 -5.11 7.31 -7.02
N TYR A 141 -5.54 7.34 -8.27
CA TYR A 141 -5.82 6.14 -9.07
C TYR A 141 -4.73 6.00 -10.11
N LEU A 142 -4.11 4.82 -10.16
CA LEU A 142 -2.99 4.56 -11.05
C LEU A 142 -3.30 3.37 -11.93
N GLU A 143 -2.99 3.53 -13.21
CA GLU A 143 -2.89 2.42 -14.15
C GLU A 143 -1.42 2.18 -14.46
N ILE A 144 -0.92 1.01 -14.06
CA ILE A 144 0.47 0.60 -14.22
C ILE A 144 0.53 -0.39 -15.38
N ARG A 145 1.28 -0.03 -16.41
CA ARG A 145 1.48 -0.85 -17.61
C ARG A 145 2.94 -1.29 -17.70
N TYR A 146 3.14 -2.52 -18.18
CA TYR A 146 4.46 -3.10 -18.42
C TYR A 146 4.66 -3.32 -19.92
N PRO A 147 5.19 -2.35 -20.68
CA PRO A 147 5.33 -2.51 -22.13
C PRO A 147 6.31 -3.61 -22.52
N GLU A 148 7.32 -3.85 -21.69
CA GLU A 148 8.48 -4.70 -21.96
C GLU A 148 8.51 -5.99 -21.12
N ALA A 149 7.52 -6.22 -20.25
CA ALA A 149 7.42 -7.42 -19.43
C ALA A 149 6.02 -8.03 -19.53
N ASP A 150 5.93 -9.35 -19.35
CA ASP A 150 4.69 -10.12 -19.45
C ASP A 150 3.93 -10.11 -18.11
N PHE A 151 3.69 -8.91 -17.58
CA PHE A 151 2.90 -8.70 -16.37
C PHE A 151 1.53 -8.11 -16.74
N PRO A 152 0.47 -8.46 -16.01
CA PRO A 152 -0.84 -7.86 -16.22
C PRO A 152 -0.79 -6.36 -15.97
N THR A 153 -1.61 -5.59 -16.71
CA THR A 153 -1.83 -4.17 -16.40
C THR A 153 -2.57 -4.07 -15.07
N ILE A 154 -2.15 -3.17 -14.18
CA ILE A 154 -2.69 -3.05 -12.83
C ILE A 154 -3.44 -1.72 -12.71
N PHE A 155 -4.67 -1.77 -12.20
CA PHE A 155 -5.35 -0.60 -11.65
C PHE A 155 -5.24 -0.65 -10.13
N THR A 156 -4.74 0.42 -9.51
CA THR A 156 -4.64 0.50 -8.04
C THR A 156 -5.11 1.85 -7.51
N VAL A 157 -5.71 1.81 -6.33
CA VAL A 157 -6.09 2.97 -5.54
C VAL A 157 -5.12 3.05 -4.36
N VAL A 158 -4.35 4.12 -4.31
CA VAL A 158 -3.27 4.31 -3.32
C VAL A 158 -3.26 5.75 -2.82
N GLU A 159 -2.65 5.97 -1.65
CA GLU A 159 -2.22 7.30 -1.26
C GLU A 159 -0.99 7.71 -2.08
N ALA A 160 -0.88 9.00 -2.42
CA ALA A 160 0.26 9.51 -3.17
C ALA A 160 1.59 9.21 -2.49
N GLY A 161 2.53 8.61 -3.22
CA GLY A 161 3.82 8.15 -2.70
C GLY A 161 3.82 6.70 -2.23
N MET A 162 2.65 6.10 -1.97
CA MET A 162 2.53 4.66 -1.77
C MET A 162 2.41 3.94 -3.12
N ILE A 163 3.02 2.76 -3.21
CA ILE A 163 2.89 1.87 -4.37
C ILE A 163 1.85 0.77 -4.15
N SER A 164 1.42 0.58 -2.90
CA SER A 164 0.55 -0.53 -2.50
C SER A 164 -0.71 -0.02 -1.82
N GLY A 165 -1.85 -0.50 -2.30
CA GLY A 165 -3.19 -0.22 -1.83
C GLY A 165 -4.13 -1.34 -2.27
N CYS A 166 -5.39 -1.05 -2.54
CA CYS A 166 -6.28 -2.02 -3.18
C CYS A 166 -6.21 -1.90 -4.71
N GLY A 167 -6.56 -2.96 -5.43
CA GLY A 167 -6.49 -2.93 -6.88
C GLY A 167 -7.04 -4.17 -7.57
N MET A 168 -6.96 -4.14 -8.90
CA MET A 168 -7.28 -5.27 -9.77
C MET A 168 -6.37 -5.22 -10.99
N ASN A 169 -6.02 -6.38 -11.54
CA ASN A 169 -5.20 -6.47 -12.74
C ASN A 169 -5.99 -6.93 -13.98
N SER A 170 -5.38 -6.83 -15.15
CA SER A 170 -6.01 -7.17 -16.44
C SER A 170 -6.27 -8.68 -16.63
N ALA A 171 -5.72 -9.53 -15.77
CA ALA A 171 -6.04 -10.96 -15.71
C ALA A 171 -7.35 -11.23 -14.93
N GLY A 172 -7.88 -10.23 -14.23
CA GLY A 172 -9.09 -10.35 -13.43
C GLY A 172 -8.81 -10.73 -11.97
N LEU A 173 -7.56 -10.63 -11.50
CA LEU A 173 -7.24 -10.79 -10.09
C LEU A 173 -7.44 -9.45 -9.36
N ALA A 174 -8.37 -9.41 -8.41
CA ALA A 174 -8.58 -8.27 -7.51
C ALA A 174 -8.00 -8.57 -6.12
N VAL A 175 -7.36 -7.57 -5.52
CA VAL A 175 -6.65 -7.69 -4.24
C VAL A 175 -7.00 -6.51 -3.34
N THR A 176 -7.46 -6.81 -2.14
CA THR A 176 -7.65 -5.84 -1.05
C THR A 176 -6.93 -6.31 0.20
N ALA A 177 -6.75 -5.43 1.17
CA ALA A 177 -6.09 -5.79 2.41
C ALA A 177 -6.62 -4.97 3.59
N ASN A 178 -6.34 -5.50 4.78
CA ASN A 178 -6.62 -4.85 6.04
C ASN A 178 -5.41 -5.02 6.96
N CYS A 179 -5.10 -3.96 7.73
CA CYS A 179 -4.10 -4.04 8.80
C CYS A 179 -4.55 -5.06 9.85
N LEU A 180 -3.64 -5.96 10.23
CA LEU A 180 -3.77 -6.87 11.36
C LEU A 180 -2.52 -6.75 12.23
N TRP A 181 -2.69 -6.87 13.55
CA TRP A 181 -1.56 -6.90 14.48
C TRP A 181 -1.70 -8.07 15.44
N SER A 182 -0.59 -8.75 15.71
CA SER A 182 -0.56 -9.87 16.64
C SER A 182 0.57 -9.73 17.66
N THR A 183 0.51 -10.54 18.72
CA THR A 183 1.64 -10.65 19.65
C THR A 183 2.87 -11.34 19.07
N ASP A 184 2.74 -11.97 17.90
CA ASP A 184 3.82 -12.66 17.19
C ASP A 184 4.66 -11.70 16.33
N ASP A 185 4.11 -10.53 15.97
CA ASP A 185 4.84 -9.48 15.25
C ASP A 185 6.11 -9.08 15.99
N HIS A 186 7.21 -8.92 15.27
CA HIS A 186 8.53 -8.72 15.86
C HIS A 186 9.44 -7.85 14.99
N LEU A 187 10.51 -7.33 15.59
CA LEU A 187 11.56 -6.62 14.85
C LEU A 187 12.25 -7.57 13.86
N PRO A 188 12.56 -7.12 12.63
CA PRO A 188 13.45 -7.86 11.73
C PRO A 188 14.75 -8.24 12.44
N GLN A 189 15.18 -9.51 12.31
CA GLN A 189 16.41 -9.99 12.94
C GLN A 189 17.53 -10.10 11.91
N THR A 190 18.67 -9.49 12.20
CA THR A 190 19.88 -9.62 11.39
C THR A 190 20.36 -11.08 11.35
N GLY A 191 20.81 -11.54 10.18
CA GLY A 191 21.37 -12.89 10.01
C GLY A 191 20.34 -14.01 9.80
N ARG A 192 19.04 -13.71 9.77
CA ARG A 192 17.99 -14.70 9.44
C ARG A 192 17.45 -14.60 8.01
N GLY A 193 18.07 -13.78 7.16
CA GLY A 193 17.57 -13.46 5.81
C GLY A 193 16.70 -12.21 5.77
N PHE A 194 16.16 -11.92 4.59
CA PHE A 194 15.34 -10.74 4.35
C PHE A 194 13.88 -10.95 4.76
N TYR A 195 13.23 -9.86 5.15
CA TYR A 195 11.81 -9.82 5.48
C TYR A 195 11.13 -8.92 4.48
N PHE A 196 10.14 -9.45 3.78
CA PHE A 196 9.35 -8.68 2.84
C PHE A 196 8.36 -7.79 3.60
N PRO A 197 8.20 -6.50 3.23
CA PRO A 197 7.25 -5.62 3.89
C PRO A 197 5.81 -5.99 3.57
N VAL A 198 4.99 -6.25 4.58
CA VAL A 198 3.58 -6.61 4.37
C VAL A 198 2.77 -5.44 3.82
N THR A 199 3.15 -4.18 4.06
CA THR A 199 2.54 -3.02 3.41
C THR A 199 2.58 -3.12 1.88
N CYS A 200 3.63 -3.72 1.31
CA CYS A 200 3.83 -3.89 -0.13
C CYS A 200 3.11 -5.10 -0.74
N MET A 201 2.48 -5.94 0.09
CA MET A 201 1.97 -7.25 -0.32
C MET A 201 0.95 -7.17 -1.46
N GLN A 202 -0.06 -6.29 -1.38
CA GLN A 202 -1.11 -6.23 -2.40
C GLN A 202 -0.54 -5.88 -3.77
N ARG A 203 0.38 -4.92 -3.83
CA ARG A 203 1.01 -4.51 -5.09
C ARG A 203 1.84 -5.63 -5.72
N PHE A 204 2.53 -6.40 -4.89
CA PHE A 204 3.26 -7.59 -5.33
C PHE A 204 2.30 -8.67 -5.86
N LEU A 205 1.20 -8.96 -5.16
CA LEU A 205 0.22 -9.97 -5.58
C LEU A 205 -0.56 -9.57 -6.84
N LEU A 206 -0.73 -8.27 -7.11
CA LEU A 206 -1.35 -7.78 -8.35
C LEU A 206 -0.49 -8.07 -9.59
N GLU A 207 0.76 -8.50 -9.44
CA GLU A 207 1.60 -8.97 -10.56
C GLU A 207 1.29 -10.41 -10.97
N SER A 208 0.57 -11.17 -10.15
CA SER A 208 0.18 -12.56 -10.45
C SER A 208 -0.98 -12.65 -11.44
N SER A 209 -1.00 -13.72 -12.24
CA SER A 209 -2.03 -13.96 -13.25
C SER A 209 -3.34 -14.49 -12.66
N ASP A 210 -3.27 -15.19 -11.53
CA ASP A 210 -4.43 -15.78 -10.86
C ASP A 210 -4.22 -15.93 -9.35
N ILE A 211 -5.29 -16.34 -8.65
CA ILE A 211 -5.28 -16.55 -7.19
C ILE A 211 -4.26 -17.62 -6.76
N HIS A 212 -4.03 -18.65 -7.57
CA HIS A 212 -3.12 -19.74 -7.20
C HIS A 212 -1.66 -19.27 -7.22
N GLU A 213 -1.27 -18.54 -8.24
CA GLU A 213 0.05 -17.91 -8.33
C GLU A 213 0.25 -16.92 -7.17
N ALA A 214 -0.73 -16.06 -6.90
CA ALA A 214 -0.69 -15.13 -5.78
C ALA A 214 -0.56 -15.85 -4.43
N GLN A 215 -1.32 -16.93 -4.22
CA GLN A 215 -1.26 -17.72 -2.99
C GLN A 215 0.13 -18.37 -2.82
N ALA A 216 0.69 -18.97 -3.87
CA ALA A 216 2.00 -19.59 -3.82
C ALA A 216 3.09 -18.57 -3.43
N ALA A 217 3.04 -17.38 -4.04
CA ALA A 217 4.00 -16.31 -3.76
C ALA A 217 3.99 -15.85 -2.30
N ILE A 218 2.84 -15.88 -1.61
CA ILE A 218 2.72 -15.54 -0.18
C ILE A 218 3.41 -16.56 0.72
N HIS A 219 3.30 -17.85 0.39
CA HIS A 219 3.82 -18.92 1.24
C HIS A 219 5.35 -18.96 1.27
N ASP A 220 6.00 -18.56 0.18
CA ASP A 220 7.46 -18.52 0.08
C ASP A 220 8.08 -17.26 0.70
N MET A 221 7.25 -16.31 1.14
CA MET A 221 7.68 -14.98 1.51
C MET A 221 7.76 -14.77 3.02
N ARG A 222 8.98 -14.62 3.51
CA ARG A 222 9.27 -14.34 4.90
C ARG A 222 8.86 -12.92 5.27
N ARG A 223 8.22 -12.77 6.43
CA ARG A 223 7.68 -11.49 6.94
C ARG A 223 7.80 -11.43 8.46
N HIS A 224 7.65 -10.25 9.04
CA HIS A 224 7.80 -10.04 10.49
C HIS A 224 6.61 -9.29 11.11
N ALA A 225 5.63 -8.92 10.30
CA ALA A 225 4.41 -8.24 10.70
C ALA A 225 3.19 -8.98 10.15
N SER A 226 2.04 -8.74 10.76
CA SER A 226 0.77 -9.36 10.41
C SER A 226 -0.01 -8.53 9.40
N LYS A 227 -0.85 -9.17 8.59
CA LYS A 227 -1.72 -8.51 7.61
C LYS A 227 -2.84 -9.44 7.14
N HIS A 228 -3.99 -8.90 6.79
CA HIS A 228 -4.99 -9.65 6.02
C HIS A 228 -4.93 -9.26 4.55
N VAL A 229 -5.05 -10.23 3.64
CA VAL A 229 -5.28 -10.02 2.21
C VAL A 229 -6.51 -10.80 1.75
N LEU A 230 -7.36 -10.15 0.96
CA LEU A 230 -8.50 -10.78 0.29
C LEU A 230 -8.30 -10.72 -1.21
N LEU A 231 -8.18 -11.89 -1.81
CA LEU A 231 -8.04 -12.10 -3.25
C LEU A 231 -9.40 -12.51 -3.83
N ALA A 232 -9.73 -12.03 -5.01
CA ALA A 232 -10.92 -12.47 -5.73
C ALA A 232 -10.68 -12.53 -7.24
N ASP A 233 -11.34 -13.48 -7.89
CA ASP A 233 -11.42 -13.62 -9.34
C ASP A 233 -12.91 -13.65 -9.77
N GLU A 234 -13.19 -13.96 -11.03
CA GLU A 234 -14.57 -14.03 -11.56
C GLU A 234 -15.45 -15.12 -10.93
N SER A 235 -14.85 -16.04 -10.17
CA SER A 235 -15.51 -17.23 -9.65
C SER A 235 -15.53 -17.31 -8.13
N ARG A 236 -14.47 -16.88 -7.45
CA ARG A 236 -14.26 -17.16 -6.02
C ARG A 236 -13.42 -16.08 -5.34
N SER A 237 -13.29 -16.22 -4.02
CA SER A 237 -12.35 -15.48 -3.19
C SER A 237 -11.46 -16.38 -2.34
N LEU A 238 -10.33 -15.81 -1.91
CA LEU A 238 -9.38 -16.39 -0.97
C LEU A 238 -8.99 -15.31 0.06
N SER A 239 -9.37 -15.52 1.32
CA SER A 239 -9.04 -14.65 2.44
C SER A 239 -7.87 -15.26 3.21
N LEU A 240 -6.79 -14.51 3.37
CA LEU A 240 -5.57 -14.98 4.02
C LEU A 240 -5.22 -14.04 5.18
N GLU A 241 -5.13 -14.58 6.38
CA GLU A 241 -4.59 -13.90 7.55
C GLU A 241 -3.11 -14.29 7.70
N LEU A 242 -2.24 -13.31 7.50
CA LEU A 242 -0.80 -13.45 7.49
C LEU A 242 -0.26 -13.06 8.87
N GLY A 243 0.51 -13.92 9.52
CA GLY A 243 1.43 -13.55 10.60
C GLY A 243 2.87 -13.97 10.27
N PRO A 244 3.87 -13.63 11.11
CA PRO A 244 5.29 -13.83 10.78
C PRO A 244 5.68 -15.26 10.37
N GLU A 245 5.10 -16.27 11.02
CA GLU A 245 5.45 -17.69 10.84
C GLU A 245 4.28 -18.52 10.28
N HIS A 246 3.13 -17.92 10.00
CA HIS A 246 1.89 -18.66 9.68
C HIS A 246 0.99 -17.91 8.71
N VAL A 247 0.30 -18.67 7.86
CA VAL A 247 -0.75 -18.20 6.95
C VAL A 247 -2.04 -18.96 7.29
N PHE A 248 -3.08 -18.27 7.77
CA PHE A 248 -4.40 -18.87 7.92
C PHE A 248 -5.22 -18.63 6.67
N THR A 249 -5.75 -19.71 6.10
CA THR A 249 -6.43 -19.68 4.82
C THR A 249 -7.93 -19.87 5.01
N HIS A 250 -8.71 -18.92 4.53
CA HIS A 250 -10.17 -18.96 4.54
C HIS A 250 -10.69 -18.95 3.12
N HIS A 251 -11.26 -20.07 2.72
CA HIS A 251 -12.13 -20.13 1.57
C HIS A 251 -13.53 -19.65 1.97
N ALA A 252 -14.16 -18.82 1.13
CA ALA A 252 -15.59 -18.60 1.26
C ALA A 252 -16.31 -19.95 1.16
N ARG A 253 -17.29 -20.20 2.04
CA ARG A 253 -18.11 -21.41 1.90
C ARG A 253 -18.85 -21.35 0.56
N TYR A 254 -19.08 -22.50 -0.06
CA TYR A 254 -19.69 -22.58 -1.39
C TYR A 254 -21.10 -21.94 -1.45
N ASP A 255 -21.80 -21.92 -0.32
CA ASP A 255 -23.11 -21.30 -0.12
C ASP A 255 -23.06 -19.88 0.44
N SER A 256 -21.86 -19.37 0.78
CA SER A 256 -21.71 -18.03 1.34
C SER A 256 -21.99 -16.98 0.28
N LYS A 257 -22.95 -16.09 0.58
CA LYS A 257 -23.22 -14.91 -0.27
C LYS A 257 -22.08 -13.90 -0.22
N ALA A 258 -21.43 -13.75 0.93
CA ALA A 258 -20.32 -12.84 1.09
C ALA A 258 -19.18 -13.41 1.93
N LYS A 259 -18.01 -12.79 1.83
CA LYS A 259 -16.89 -12.92 2.78
C LYS A 259 -16.44 -11.52 3.17
N VAL A 260 -16.63 -11.15 4.43
CA VAL A 260 -16.29 -9.84 4.97
C VAL A 260 -15.09 -9.96 5.90
N HIS A 261 -14.19 -8.98 5.85
CA HIS A 261 -13.06 -8.88 6.75
C HIS A 261 -12.81 -7.42 7.12
N THR A 262 -12.48 -7.18 8.40
CA THR A 262 -12.10 -5.87 8.91
C THR A 262 -10.66 -5.94 9.42
N ASN A 263 -10.33 -5.40 10.59
CA ASN A 263 -8.96 -5.27 11.08
C ASN A 263 -8.65 -6.22 12.26
N HIS A 264 -9.41 -7.28 12.47
CA HIS A 264 -9.14 -8.27 13.51
C HIS A 264 -9.04 -9.68 12.90
N PHE A 265 -8.30 -10.57 13.56
CA PHE A 265 -8.22 -11.98 13.18
C PHE A 265 -9.56 -12.67 13.43
N GLN A 266 -10.12 -13.28 12.40
CA GLN A 266 -11.35 -14.07 12.42
C GLN A 266 -11.09 -15.57 12.60
N SER A 267 -9.87 -16.05 12.35
CA SER A 267 -9.54 -17.46 12.51
C SER A 267 -9.54 -17.90 13.97
N PHE A 268 -10.47 -18.79 14.33
CA PHE A 268 -10.40 -19.52 15.60
C PHE A 268 -9.13 -20.41 15.66
N GLU A 269 -8.67 -20.89 14.50
CA GLU A 269 -7.45 -21.70 14.34
C GLU A 269 -6.15 -20.92 14.61
N ALA A 270 -6.12 -19.58 14.38
CA ALA A 270 -4.96 -18.76 14.76
C ALA A 270 -4.63 -18.85 16.25
N PHE A 271 -5.65 -19.03 17.07
CA PHE A 271 -5.53 -18.99 18.52
C PHE A 271 -5.42 -20.40 19.14
N GLN A 272 -5.72 -21.47 18.39
CA GLN A 272 -5.63 -22.84 18.91
C GLN A 272 -4.20 -23.37 18.98
N TRP A 273 -3.35 -23.10 17.98
CA TRP A 273 -1.99 -23.67 17.93
C TRP A 273 -1.03 -23.02 18.93
N ARG A 274 -1.32 -21.77 19.35
CA ARG A 274 -0.63 -21.07 20.43
C ARG A 274 -1.60 -20.17 21.18
N ARG A 275 -2.09 -20.62 22.34
CA ARG A 275 -2.91 -19.82 23.27
C ARG A 275 -2.29 -18.49 23.70
N GLN A 276 -1.00 -18.25 23.40
CA GLN A 276 -0.27 -17.01 23.67
C GLN A 276 -0.27 -15.99 22.52
N ILE A 277 -0.68 -16.36 21.30
CA ILE A 277 -0.87 -15.38 20.23
C ILE A 277 -2.18 -14.65 20.52
N LEU A 278 -2.15 -13.32 20.54
CA LEU A 278 -3.32 -12.49 20.80
C LEU A 278 -3.42 -11.45 19.69
N ASP A 279 -4.65 -11.22 19.23
CA ASP A 279 -4.97 -10.05 18.43
C ASP A 279 -4.62 -8.80 19.23
N ARG A 280 -3.81 -7.91 18.63
CA ARG A 280 -3.42 -6.62 19.20
C ARG A 280 -4.19 -5.45 18.60
N TYR A 281 -5.01 -5.69 17.58
CA TYR A 281 -5.92 -4.69 17.07
C TYR A 281 -7.08 -4.51 18.05
N GLN A 282 -6.93 -3.57 18.98
CA GLN A 282 -7.91 -3.33 20.05
C GLN A 282 -9.07 -2.40 19.64
N GLY A 283 -9.26 -2.14 18.34
CA GLY A 283 -10.37 -1.34 17.85
C GLY A 283 -11.69 -2.08 18.03
N LYS A 284 -12.49 -1.69 19.04
CA LYS A 284 -13.89 -2.16 19.20
C LYS A 284 -14.72 -1.93 17.93
N SER A 285 -14.36 -0.90 17.16
CA SER A 285 -14.87 -0.60 15.83
C SER A 285 -14.75 -1.77 14.85
N SER A 286 -13.65 -2.52 14.86
CA SER A 286 -13.38 -3.57 13.88
C SER A 286 -14.39 -4.71 13.94
N GLN A 287 -14.72 -5.18 15.16
CA GLN A 287 -15.72 -6.22 15.38
C GLN A 287 -17.14 -5.69 15.14
N ALA A 288 -17.43 -4.46 15.58
CA ALA A 288 -18.73 -3.83 15.35
C ALA A 288 -19.02 -3.62 13.86
N ARG A 289 -18.05 -3.11 13.08
CA ARG A 289 -18.16 -2.93 11.62
C ARG A 289 -18.36 -4.25 10.89
N LEU A 290 -17.63 -5.30 11.30
CA LEU A 290 -17.82 -6.64 10.73
C LEU A 290 -19.26 -7.12 10.96
N TYR A 291 -19.69 -7.16 12.22
CA TYR A 291 -21.03 -7.61 12.60
C TYR A 291 -22.12 -6.80 11.91
N ARG A 292 -21.97 -5.46 11.87
CA ARG A 292 -22.92 -4.56 11.22
C ARG A 292 -23.03 -4.83 9.72
N LEU A 293 -21.90 -4.96 9.03
CA LEU A 293 -21.90 -5.19 7.58
C LEU A 293 -22.45 -6.58 7.23
N GLU A 294 -22.07 -7.62 7.98
CA GLU A 294 -22.65 -8.95 7.81
C GLU A 294 -24.17 -8.93 8.01
N HIS A 295 -24.66 -8.28 9.06
CA HIS A 295 -26.09 -8.13 9.30
C HIS A 295 -26.80 -7.38 8.16
N LEU A 296 -26.23 -6.28 7.66
CA LEU A 296 -26.78 -5.54 6.53
C LEU A 296 -26.84 -6.37 5.24
N ILE A 297 -25.85 -7.24 5.01
CA ILE A 297 -25.82 -8.16 3.87
C ILE A 297 -26.87 -9.27 4.05
N ASP A 298 -26.98 -9.82 5.27
CA ASP A 298 -27.96 -10.86 5.60
C ASP A 298 -29.41 -10.36 5.51
N ASP A 299 -29.68 -9.10 5.88
CA ASP A 299 -30.99 -8.47 5.74
C ASP A 299 -31.43 -8.31 4.27
N ARG A 300 -30.49 -8.41 3.32
CA ARG A 300 -30.80 -8.44 1.88
C ARG A 300 -31.09 -9.85 1.37
N VAL A 301 -31.10 -10.88 2.22
CA VAL A 301 -31.42 -12.26 1.85
C VAL A 301 -32.96 -12.48 1.91
N PRO A 302 -33.58 -13.17 0.94
CA PRO A 302 -33.01 -13.96 -0.15
C PRO A 302 -32.60 -13.17 -1.39
N ASP A 303 -32.90 -11.88 -1.44
CA ASP A 303 -32.64 -11.03 -2.59
C ASP A 303 -31.14 -10.99 -2.96
N ARG A 304 -30.92 -10.62 -4.22
CA ARG A 304 -29.59 -10.37 -4.77
C ARG A 304 -29.33 -8.88 -4.72
N MET A 305 -28.12 -8.50 -4.33
CA MET A 305 -27.70 -7.11 -4.21
C MET A 305 -27.30 -6.56 -5.57
N SER A 306 -27.84 -5.39 -5.91
CA SER A 306 -27.33 -4.55 -6.98
C SER A 306 -26.03 -3.88 -6.56
N ARG A 307 -25.33 -3.26 -7.51
CA ARG A 307 -24.15 -2.44 -7.20
C ARG A 307 -24.49 -1.26 -6.30
N GLN A 308 -25.70 -0.71 -6.44
CA GLN A 308 -26.17 0.36 -5.57
C GLN A 308 -26.42 -0.15 -4.15
N ASP A 309 -27.00 -1.35 -3.98
CA ASP A 309 -27.18 -1.94 -2.65
C ASP A 309 -25.84 -2.14 -1.92
N ILE A 310 -24.78 -2.49 -2.65
CA ILE A 310 -23.42 -2.59 -2.08
C ILE A 310 -22.93 -1.20 -1.63
N VAL A 311 -23.13 -0.16 -2.45
CA VAL A 311 -22.81 1.24 -2.06
C VAL A 311 -23.60 1.64 -0.81
N ASP A 312 -24.88 1.28 -0.74
CA ASP A 312 -25.77 1.66 0.35
C ASP A 312 -25.36 1.01 1.68
N VAL A 313 -24.99 -0.29 1.70
CA VAL A 313 -24.50 -0.94 2.93
C VAL A 313 -23.12 -0.41 3.36
N PHE A 314 -22.28 0.02 2.42
CA PHE A 314 -21.01 0.69 2.72
C PHE A 314 -21.17 2.18 3.09
N SER A 315 -22.38 2.73 2.92
CA SER A 315 -22.77 4.08 3.30
C SER A 315 -23.43 4.13 4.69
N ASP A 316 -23.44 3.02 5.43
CA ASP A 316 -24.10 2.92 6.73
C ASP A 316 -23.36 3.73 7.82
N HIS A 317 -24.12 4.62 8.47
CA HIS A 317 -23.64 5.51 9.55
C HIS A 317 -23.90 4.96 10.95
N ASN A 318 -24.42 3.74 11.09
CA ASN A 318 -24.76 3.21 12.41
C ASN A 318 -23.47 2.85 13.19
N GLY A 319 -23.35 3.33 14.43
CA GLY A 319 -22.18 3.11 15.28
C GLY A 319 -21.31 4.35 15.56
N ASP A 320 -21.77 5.56 15.21
CA ASP A 320 -21.05 6.83 15.40
C ASP A 320 -19.59 6.75 14.88
N VAL A 321 -18.59 7.02 15.72
CA VAL A 321 -17.15 6.92 15.38
C VAL A 321 -16.69 5.51 14.96
N GLN A 322 -17.56 4.50 15.10
CA GLN A 322 -17.31 3.11 14.72
C GLN A 322 -18.14 2.68 13.50
N SER A 323 -18.78 3.61 12.80
CA SER A 323 -19.58 3.33 11.62
C SER A 323 -18.76 2.71 10.48
N ILE A 324 -19.47 2.08 9.54
CA ILE A 324 -18.90 1.59 8.29
C ILE A 324 -18.45 2.77 7.43
N CYS A 325 -19.33 3.76 7.25
CA CYS A 325 -19.06 5.02 6.58
C CYS A 325 -18.71 6.09 7.62
N GLN A 326 -17.41 6.39 7.78
CA GLN A 326 -16.91 7.28 8.82
C GLN A 326 -16.86 8.72 8.31
N HIS A 327 -17.33 9.65 9.14
CA HIS A 327 -17.31 11.09 8.90
C HIS A 327 -16.66 11.78 10.10
N ASN A 328 -15.93 12.86 9.82
CA ASN A 328 -15.38 13.70 10.88
C ASN A 328 -16.46 14.71 11.31
N ASP A 329 -17.32 14.32 12.25
CA ASP A 329 -18.26 15.24 12.89
C ASP A 329 -17.55 16.11 13.93
N GLU A 330 -17.98 17.37 14.08
CA GLU A 330 -17.36 18.34 15.00
C GLU A 330 -17.23 17.78 16.43
N GLY A 331 -16.00 17.44 16.82
CA GLY A 331 -15.66 16.92 18.15
C GLY A 331 -15.12 15.48 18.19
N CYS A 332 -15.08 14.77 17.06
CA CYS A 332 -14.49 13.43 16.94
C CYS A 332 -13.07 13.43 16.39
N GLN A 333 -12.40 12.27 16.51
CA GLN A 333 -11.04 12.04 16.00
C GLN A 333 -10.93 12.46 14.53
N ASP A 334 -9.77 12.99 14.12
CA ASP A 334 -9.48 13.40 12.74
C ASP A 334 -9.46 12.20 11.78
N ARG A 335 -10.63 11.62 11.49
CA ARG A 335 -10.79 10.40 10.71
C ARG A 335 -12.03 10.46 9.83
N THR A 336 -11.90 9.94 8.62
CA THR A 336 -13.00 9.86 7.64
C THR A 336 -12.78 8.66 6.73
N THR A 337 -13.83 8.16 6.08
CA THR A 337 -13.67 7.25 4.94
C THR A 337 -13.02 8.05 3.80
N VAL A 338 -11.78 7.69 3.43
CA VAL A 338 -10.98 8.39 2.42
C VAL A 338 -11.12 7.77 1.03
N SER A 339 -11.54 6.50 0.94
CA SER A 339 -11.85 5.87 -0.33
C SER A 339 -12.81 4.69 -0.18
N PHE A 340 -13.67 4.52 -1.18
CA PHE A 340 -14.45 3.31 -1.41
C PHE A 340 -14.26 2.83 -2.85
N VAL A 341 -14.11 1.53 -3.05
CA VAL A 341 -13.93 0.95 -4.39
C VAL A 341 -14.59 -0.41 -4.51
N MET A 342 -15.15 -0.68 -5.70
CA MET A 342 -15.65 -1.98 -6.12
C MET A 342 -14.90 -2.43 -7.38
N PHE A 343 -14.40 -3.66 -7.35
CA PHE A 343 -13.80 -4.35 -8.47
C PHE A 343 -14.77 -5.44 -8.95
N ASN A 344 -14.99 -5.51 -10.26
CA ASN A 344 -15.66 -6.64 -10.91
C ASN A 344 -14.63 -7.38 -11.77
N PRO A 345 -14.06 -8.49 -11.26
CA PRO A 345 -13.06 -9.31 -11.94
C PRO A 345 -13.42 -9.72 -13.38
N LYS A 346 -14.66 -10.17 -13.59
CA LYS A 346 -15.14 -10.70 -14.87
C LYS A 346 -15.18 -9.64 -15.96
N ARG A 347 -15.76 -8.47 -15.64
CA ARG A 347 -15.90 -7.35 -16.57
C ARG A 347 -14.68 -6.45 -16.62
N LYS A 348 -13.73 -6.64 -15.69
CA LYS A 348 -12.54 -5.82 -15.52
C LYS A 348 -12.88 -4.33 -15.32
N THR A 349 -14.03 -4.08 -14.70
CA THR A 349 -14.52 -2.74 -14.40
C THR A 349 -14.24 -2.39 -12.95
N ILE A 350 -13.87 -1.14 -12.71
CA ILE A 350 -13.66 -0.57 -11.38
C ILE A 350 -14.66 0.55 -11.19
N SER A 351 -15.28 0.62 -10.01
CA SER A 351 -16.07 1.76 -9.58
C SER A 351 -15.47 2.29 -8.29
N ALA A 352 -14.93 3.51 -8.29
CA ALA A 352 -14.18 4.07 -7.18
C ALA A 352 -14.67 5.46 -6.80
N CYS A 353 -14.67 5.75 -5.52
CA CYS A 353 -15.03 7.02 -4.92
C CYS A 353 -13.86 7.51 -4.05
N LYS A 354 -13.50 8.80 -4.17
CA LYS A 354 -12.65 9.47 -3.19
C LYS A 354 -13.54 10.03 -2.09
N GLY A 355 -13.23 9.69 -0.86
CA GLY A 355 -14.06 10.02 0.30
C GLY A 355 -15.17 9.00 0.57
N PRO A 356 -16.11 9.35 1.48
CA PRO A 356 -17.20 8.49 1.90
C PRO A 356 -18.19 8.22 0.75
N PRO A 357 -18.64 6.96 0.54
CA PRO A 357 -19.53 6.62 -0.58
C PRO A 357 -20.92 7.26 -0.52
N CYS A 358 -21.38 7.73 0.64
CA CYS A 358 -22.68 8.40 0.79
C CYS A 358 -22.71 9.84 0.23
N GLU A 359 -21.54 10.49 0.13
CA GLU A 359 -21.40 11.88 -0.31
C GLU A 359 -20.58 12.00 -1.60
N GLY A 360 -19.68 11.05 -1.85
CA GLY A 360 -18.73 11.12 -2.94
C GLY A 360 -19.28 10.64 -4.28
N GLN A 361 -18.62 11.09 -5.35
CA GLN A 361 -18.97 10.71 -6.72
C GLN A 361 -18.26 9.42 -7.13
N MET A 362 -19.04 8.43 -7.56
CA MET A 362 -18.51 7.20 -8.15
C MET A 362 -17.95 7.46 -9.56
N MET A 363 -16.67 7.15 -9.73
CA MET A 363 -15.96 7.14 -11.01
C MET A 363 -15.83 5.71 -11.51
N HIS A 364 -15.98 5.52 -12.83
CA HIS A 364 -15.92 4.19 -13.44
C HIS A 364 -14.74 4.06 -14.39
N PHE A 365 -14.01 2.95 -14.27
CA PHE A 365 -12.86 2.61 -15.10
C PHE A 365 -13.04 1.20 -15.67
N THR A 366 -12.35 0.91 -16.77
CA THR A 366 -12.30 -0.42 -17.37
C THR A 366 -10.88 -0.72 -17.77
N LEU A 367 -10.35 -1.85 -17.29
CA LEU A 367 -9.03 -2.33 -17.70
C LEU A 367 -9.14 -3.04 -19.04
N GLU A 368 -8.26 -2.66 -19.96
CA GLU A 368 -8.09 -3.40 -21.21
C GLU A 368 -7.66 -4.83 -20.93
N THR A 369 -8.24 -5.78 -21.67
CA THR A 369 -7.84 -7.18 -21.68
C THR A 369 -6.46 -7.35 -22.33
N ALA A 370 -5.79 -8.47 -22.04
CA ALA A 370 -4.54 -8.83 -22.71
C ALA A 370 -4.70 -8.91 -24.25
N ALA A 371 -5.85 -9.39 -24.73
CA ALA A 371 -6.17 -9.45 -26.16
C ALA A 371 -6.29 -8.04 -26.78
N GLU A 372 -6.99 -7.12 -26.11
CA GLU A 372 -7.10 -5.72 -26.56
C GLU A 372 -5.75 -5.00 -26.54
N ALA A 373 -4.94 -5.24 -25.50
CA ALA A 373 -3.60 -4.69 -25.40
C ALA A 373 -2.67 -5.23 -26.51
N ALA A 374 -2.74 -6.53 -26.82
CA ALA A 374 -1.99 -7.15 -27.91
C ALA A 374 -2.42 -6.62 -29.28
N ALA A 375 -3.72 -6.47 -29.52
CA ALA A 375 -4.25 -5.87 -30.73
C ALA A 375 -3.77 -4.42 -30.91
N ARG A 376 -3.77 -3.62 -29.83
CA ARG A 376 -3.24 -2.26 -29.86
C ARG A 376 -1.74 -2.22 -30.17
N LYS A 377 -0.93 -3.08 -29.54
CA LYS A 377 0.52 -3.20 -29.85
C LYS A 377 0.74 -3.52 -31.33
N GLN A 378 -0.01 -4.48 -31.88
CA GLN A 378 0.07 -4.81 -33.31
C GLN A 378 -0.30 -3.63 -34.21
N GLN A 379 -1.34 -2.88 -33.86
CA GLN A 379 -1.73 -1.67 -34.59
C GLN A 379 -0.66 -0.56 -34.50
N GLU A 380 -0.06 -0.34 -33.33
CA GLU A 380 1.02 0.63 -33.14
C GLU A 380 2.28 0.27 -33.91
N GLU A 381 2.66 -1.01 -33.92
CA GLU A 381 3.78 -1.53 -34.71
C GLU A 381 3.52 -1.41 -36.21
N ALA A 382 2.33 -1.77 -36.67
CA ALA A 382 1.92 -1.58 -38.06
C ALA A 382 1.98 -0.10 -38.46
N ALA A 383 1.49 0.80 -37.60
CA ALA A 383 1.55 2.25 -37.82
C ALA A 383 3.00 2.79 -37.79
N ARG A 384 3.90 2.22 -36.99
CA ARG A 384 5.34 2.54 -37.01
C ARG A 384 6.00 2.07 -38.31
N ARG A 385 5.69 0.86 -38.79
CA ARG A 385 6.20 0.33 -40.07
C ARG A 385 5.72 1.16 -41.27
N LEU A 386 4.47 1.62 -41.25
CA LEU A 386 3.92 2.52 -42.28
C LEU A 386 4.59 3.90 -42.27
N ARG A 387 4.87 4.46 -41.08
CA ARG A 387 5.63 5.72 -40.95
C ARG A 387 7.09 5.60 -41.38
N GLY A 388 7.75 4.47 -41.08
CA GLY A 388 9.12 4.18 -41.50
C GLY A 388 9.26 3.97 -43.02
N SER A 389 8.26 3.35 -43.66
CA SER A 389 8.23 3.16 -45.13
C SER A 389 7.83 4.42 -45.91
N GLY A 390 7.07 5.33 -45.27
CA GLY A 390 6.75 6.65 -45.83
C GLY A 390 7.98 7.56 -46.01
N GLY A 391 9.00 7.43 -45.15
CA GLY A 391 10.26 8.18 -45.28
C GLY A 391 11.10 7.77 -46.50
N MET A 392 11.01 6.50 -46.91
CA MET A 392 11.69 6.01 -48.12
C MET A 392 11.01 6.51 -49.40
N ARG A 393 9.66 6.58 -49.42
CA ARG A 393 8.91 7.11 -50.56
C ARG A 393 8.99 8.63 -50.70
N ARG A 394 9.23 9.37 -49.61
CA ARG A 394 9.46 10.83 -49.66
C ARG A 394 10.84 11.17 -50.24
N ARG A 395 11.89 10.40 -49.91
CA ARG A 395 13.23 10.58 -50.50
C ARG A 395 13.26 10.33 -52.01
N VAL A 396 12.48 9.39 -52.53
CA VAL A 396 12.41 9.14 -53.99
C VAL A 396 11.61 10.22 -54.74
N ARG A 397 10.75 10.99 -54.05
CA ARG A 397 9.95 12.06 -54.67
C ARG A 397 10.59 13.44 -54.51
N GLU A 398 11.40 13.66 -53.47
CA GLU A 398 12.16 14.91 -53.27
C GLU A 398 13.41 15.03 -54.15
N GLU A 399 13.87 13.95 -54.80
CA GLU A 399 14.93 14.00 -55.82
C GLU A 399 14.42 14.31 -57.24
N MET A 400 13.11 14.43 -57.46
CA MET A 400 12.53 14.71 -58.80
C MET A 400 11.86 16.09 -58.96
N ASP A 401 11.71 16.88 -57.89
CA ASP A 401 11.09 18.21 -57.97
C ASP A 401 11.97 19.27 -57.26
N MET A 402 13.11 19.60 -57.86
CA MET A 402 13.88 20.80 -57.52
C MET A 402 14.08 21.68 -58.76
N GLU A 403 13.04 22.40 -59.17
CA GLU A 403 13.18 23.62 -59.96
C GLU A 403 11.90 24.46 -59.87
N THR A 404 11.84 25.41 -58.91
CA THR A 404 11.33 26.79 -59.08
C THR A 404 11.10 27.48 -57.71
N PRO A 405 11.55 28.73 -57.51
CA PRO A 405 11.36 29.46 -56.26
C PRO A 405 10.19 30.45 -56.35
N ARG A 406 9.22 30.40 -55.43
CA ARG A 406 8.29 31.54 -55.20
C ARG A 406 7.91 31.76 -53.73
N SER A 407 8.43 32.89 -53.24
CA SER A 407 7.85 33.96 -52.39
C SER A 407 6.66 33.66 -51.45
N ARG A 408 6.89 34.03 -50.18
CA ARG A 408 5.93 34.19 -49.08
C ARG A 408 4.92 35.32 -49.29
N ALA A 409 3.68 35.11 -48.84
CA ALA A 409 2.80 36.08 -48.18
C ALA A 409 1.68 35.35 -47.37
N PRO A 410 1.04 35.97 -46.36
CA PRO A 410 0.63 35.31 -45.11
C PRO A 410 -0.85 34.91 -45.01
N SER A 411 -1.19 34.13 -43.99
CA SER A 411 -2.57 33.80 -43.58
C SER A 411 -2.73 33.89 -42.05
N PRO A 412 -3.95 34.13 -41.52
CA PRO A 412 -4.22 34.77 -40.22
C PRO A 412 -4.35 33.75 -39.05
N PRO A 413 -4.57 34.19 -37.79
CA PRO A 413 -4.12 33.47 -36.59
C PRO A 413 -5.10 32.37 -36.16
N ASN A 414 -4.56 31.23 -35.74
CA ASN A 414 -5.28 30.24 -34.93
C ASN A 414 -4.72 30.27 -33.51
N HIS A 415 -5.64 30.43 -32.56
CA HIS A 415 -5.40 30.43 -31.12
C HIS A 415 -4.57 29.21 -30.68
N ARG A 416 -3.42 29.49 -30.06
CA ARG A 416 -2.65 28.52 -29.27
C ARG A 416 -2.93 28.76 -27.79
N PHE A 417 -3.06 27.65 -27.07
CA PHE A 417 -3.05 27.58 -25.62
C PHE A 417 -1.78 28.25 -25.06
N ASP A 418 -1.99 29.20 -24.15
CA ASP A 418 -0.92 29.84 -23.38
C ASP A 418 -0.26 28.83 -22.45
N GLY A 419 1.06 28.68 -22.62
CA GLY A 419 1.91 28.02 -21.65
C GLY A 419 2.09 28.95 -20.44
N LEU A 420 1.51 28.57 -19.30
CA LEU A 420 1.79 29.21 -18.04
C LEU A 420 3.19 28.81 -17.57
N VAL A 421 4.14 29.74 -17.76
CA VAL A 421 5.42 29.77 -17.05
C VAL A 421 5.18 30.48 -15.72
N TYR A 422 5.44 29.81 -14.60
CA TYR A 422 5.42 30.44 -13.27
C TYR A 422 6.71 30.15 -12.49
N PRO A 423 7.12 31.10 -11.62
CA PRO A 423 8.51 31.31 -11.24
C PRO A 423 8.98 30.32 -10.18
N SER A 424 10.30 30.09 -10.17
CA SER A 424 11.01 29.42 -9.08
C SER A 424 10.95 30.25 -7.79
N PRO A 425 10.56 29.68 -6.64
CA PRO A 425 10.84 30.27 -5.35
C PRO A 425 12.11 29.67 -4.75
N VAL A 426 12.96 30.58 -4.30
CA VAL A 426 14.22 30.37 -3.60
C VAL A 426 13.96 30.03 -2.13
N GLY A 427 14.67 29.01 -1.63
CA GLY A 427 15.28 28.99 -0.29
C GLY A 427 14.40 28.66 0.92
N VAL A 428 14.44 27.39 1.36
CA VAL A 428 14.55 27.01 2.78
C VAL A 428 15.36 25.71 2.89
N THR A 429 16.68 25.79 2.82
CA THR A 429 17.59 24.65 3.07
C THR A 429 18.64 25.08 4.08
N SER A 430 18.39 24.91 5.38
CA SER A 430 19.46 25.13 6.37
C SER A 430 19.36 24.32 7.66
N SER A 431 18.49 23.30 7.74
CA SER A 431 18.41 22.43 8.94
C SER A 431 18.46 20.92 8.65
N LEU A 432 18.31 20.48 7.39
CA LEU A 432 18.20 19.06 7.04
C LEU A 432 19.47 18.46 6.43
N ASP A 433 20.28 19.24 5.68
CA ASP A 433 21.55 18.76 5.10
C ASP A 433 22.60 18.40 6.17
N ALA A 434 22.48 18.98 7.37
CA ALA A 434 23.40 18.69 8.47
C ALA A 434 23.21 17.27 9.07
N MET A 435 22.02 16.66 8.95
CA MET A 435 21.71 15.38 9.62
C MET A 435 22.17 14.13 8.87
N PHE A 436 22.46 14.21 7.57
CA PHE A 436 22.95 13.06 6.77
C PHE A 436 24.48 13.08 6.55
N SER A 437 25.22 14.00 7.19
CA SER A 437 26.67 14.16 6.97
C SER A 437 27.59 13.40 7.94
N LEU A 438 27.05 12.62 8.89
CA LEU A 438 27.87 11.93 9.88
C LEU A 438 28.53 10.68 9.28
N THR A 439 29.79 10.85 8.87
CA THR A 439 30.64 9.80 8.32
C THR A 439 31.03 8.75 9.38
N THR A 440 31.44 7.57 8.90
CA THR A 440 31.95 6.40 9.62
C THR A 440 32.93 6.66 10.78
N LYS A 441 33.57 7.84 10.87
CA LYS A 441 34.47 8.21 11.97
C LYS A 441 33.76 8.46 13.30
N ASP A 442 32.50 8.88 13.30
CA ASP A 442 31.74 9.07 14.54
C ASP A 442 31.32 7.73 15.17
N PHE A 443 31.31 6.66 14.37
CA PHE A 443 31.00 5.29 14.79
C PHE A 443 32.14 4.65 15.61
N GLU A 444 33.40 4.87 15.23
CA GLU A 444 34.57 4.38 16.00
C GLU A 444 34.64 5.01 17.40
N LYS A 445 34.14 6.25 17.52
CA LYS A 445 34.10 7.00 18.78
C LYS A 445 32.99 6.51 19.73
N LEU A 446 31.89 5.98 19.19
CA LEU A 446 30.79 5.41 19.98
C LEU A 446 31.05 3.95 20.39
N GLU A 447 31.75 3.16 19.56
CA GLU A 447 32.18 1.81 19.94
C GLU A 447 33.26 1.81 21.04
N SER A 448 34.17 2.79 21.04
CA SER A 448 35.20 2.91 22.08
C SER A 448 34.58 3.19 23.45
N VAL A 449 33.57 4.06 23.51
CA VAL A 449 32.80 4.38 24.73
C VAL A 449 31.97 3.18 25.22
N ARG A 450 31.44 2.34 24.32
CA ARG A 450 30.75 1.09 24.69
C ARG A 450 31.70 0.01 25.23
N LYS A 451 32.94 -0.09 24.71
CA LYS A 451 33.96 -1.01 25.22
C LYS A 451 34.47 -0.61 26.61
N GLU A 452 34.62 0.69 26.89
CA GLU A 452 34.98 1.19 28.23
C GLU A 452 33.90 0.86 29.27
N LYS A 453 32.62 1.05 28.95
CA LYS A 453 31.51 0.72 29.86
C LYS A 453 31.34 -0.77 30.14
N ARG A 454 31.81 -1.65 29.24
CA ARG A 454 31.82 -3.10 29.46
C ARG A 454 32.94 -3.55 30.40
N LYS A 455 34.12 -2.91 30.34
CA LYS A 455 35.23 -3.19 31.29
C LYS A 455 34.93 -2.76 32.72
N ALA A 456 34.06 -1.77 32.91
CA ALA A 456 33.65 -1.29 34.24
C ALA A 456 32.62 -2.18 34.97
N LYS A 457 32.18 -3.31 34.37
CA LYS A 457 31.10 -4.15 34.90
C LYS A 457 31.48 -5.60 35.24
N GLU A 458 32.77 -5.95 35.30
CA GLU A 458 33.20 -7.25 35.86
C GLU A 458 33.29 -7.18 37.39
N PRO A 459 32.60 -8.05 38.15
CA PRO A 459 32.67 -8.04 39.60
C PRO A 459 33.90 -8.81 40.09
N THR A 460 34.80 -8.11 40.79
CA THR A 460 35.85 -8.71 41.61
C THR A 460 35.25 -9.60 42.69
N GLY A 461 35.75 -10.83 42.79
CA GLY A 461 35.18 -11.91 43.58
C GLY A 461 35.03 -11.66 45.08
N ALA A 462 33.98 -12.23 45.66
CA ALA A 462 33.85 -12.45 47.10
C ALA A 462 33.37 -13.89 47.36
N ARG A 463 34.19 -14.58 48.14
CA ARG A 463 34.13 -15.99 48.56
C ARG A 463 33.08 -16.15 49.66
N MET A 464 32.07 -17.01 49.50
CA MET A 464 31.19 -17.42 50.61
C MET A 464 31.23 -18.93 50.85
N LYS A 465 31.57 -19.26 52.09
CA LYS A 465 31.77 -20.59 52.64
C LYS A 465 30.45 -21.35 52.79
N SER A 466 30.55 -22.66 52.62
CA SER A 466 29.55 -23.68 52.90
C SER A 466 29.08 -23.70 54.35
N THR A 467 27.79 -23.92 54.55
CA THR A 467 27.26 -24.63 55.74
C THR A 467 26.06 -25.47 55.34
N LYS A 468 26.27 -26.80 55.39
CA LYS A 468 25.22 -27.83 55.43
C LYS A 468 24.39 -27.65 56.69
N ARG A 469 23.07 -27.80 56.60
CA ARG A 469 22.29 -28.45 57.67
C ARG A 469 21.08 -29.18 57.09
N LYS A 470 20.91 -30.39 57.61
CA LYS A 470 19.98 -31.48 57.27
C LYS A 470 18.62 -31.30 57.96
N GLU A 471 17.62 -31.96 57.37
CA GLU A 471 16.48 -32.68 57.97
C GLU A 471 15.52 -31.91 58.89
N ALA A 472 14.28 -31.69 58.42
CA ALA A 472 13.09 -32.47 58.79
C ALA A 472 11.95 -32.17 57.80
#